data_AF-A0A3D4EUS3-F1
#
_entry.id   AF-A0A3D4EUS3-F1
#
_cell.length_a   1.000
_cell.length_b   1.000
_cell.length_c   1.000
_cell.angle_alpha   90.00
_cell.angle_beta   90.00
_cell.angle_gamma   90.00
#
_symmetry.space_group_name_H-M   'P 1'
#
loop_
_entity.id
_entity.type
_entity.pdbx_description
1 polymer ?
#
loop_
_entity_poly.entity_id
_entity_poly.type
_entity_poly.pdbx_seq_one_letter_code
_entity_poly.pdbx_strand_id
1 'polypeptide(L)'
;GTQDEVYEALTLIQTGKAKLYPIVCLDAPGGTYWKAWKQFVEEHLLRLGLISESDLSLFKVTDDVEEAIDEITGFYANFHSYRYVGDRLVVRLQTALSEVALEDLNRRFAVMVKSGEIKQGSALKEEHNEPELSDMPRIILRHRRRDFGVLREFINALNEAEVES
;
A
#
# COMPACT_ATOMS: atom_id res chain seq x y z
N GLY A 1 -14.11 -2.75 19.65
CA GLY A 1 -13.43 -3.91 20.28
C GLY A 1 -12.37 -4.38 19.31
N THR A 2 -11.23 -4.91 19.73
CA THR A 2 -10.03 -4.95 18.86
C THR A 2 -10.24 -5.61 17.49
N GLN A 3 -10.91 -6.77 17.42
CA GLN A 3 -11.21 -7.42 16.13
C GLN A 3 -12.19 -6.61 15.26
N ASP A 4 -13.18 -5.98 15.88
CA ASP A 4 -14.17 -5.14 15.21
C ASP A 4 -13.52 -3.89 14.59
N GLU A 5 -12.58 -3.26 15.30
CA GLU A 5 -11.76 -2.16 14.78
C GLU A 5 -10.87 -2.58 13.60
N VAL A 6 -10.29 -3.80 13.64
CA VAL A 6 -9.51 -4.35 12.51
C VAL A 6 -10.39 -4.55 11.28
N TYR A 7 -11.59 -5.12 11.43
CA TYR A 7 -12.50 -5.29 10.29
C TYR A 7 -13.00 -3.96 9.74
N GLU A 8 -13.28 -2.97 10.59
CA GLU A 8 -13.65 -1.62 10.14
C GLU A 8 -12.51 -0.98 9.32
N ALA A 9 -11.28 -1.01 9.84
CA ALA A 9 -10.10 -0.48 9.16
C ALA A 9 -9.89 -1.16 7.78
N LEU A 10 -9.89 -2.49 7.75
CA LEU A 10 -9.71 -3.26 6.50
C LEU A 10 -10.81 -2.96 5.50
N THR A 11 -12.07 -2.88 5.94
CA THR A 11 -13.20 -2.57 5.05
C THR A 11 -13.08 -1.16 4.46
N LEU A 12 -12.72 -0.16 5.27
CA LEU A 12 -12.53 1.21 4.80
C LEU A 12 -11.37 1.32 3.81
N ILE A 13 -10.27 0.60 4.04
CA ILE A 13 -9.13 0.54 3.13
C ILE A 13 -9.52 -0.14 1.81
N GLN A 14 -10.12 -1.33 1.89
CA GLN A 14 -10.49 -2.15 0.73
C GLN A 14 -11.48 -1.42 -0.19
N THR A 15 -12.37 -0.61 0.38
CA THR A 15 -13.36 0.19 -0.36
C THR A 15 -12.86 1.58 -0.74
N GLY A 16 -11.60 1.92 -0.43
CA GLY A 16 -10.99 3.21 -0.75
C GLY A 16 -11.57 4.39 0.02
N LYS A 17 -12.22 4.14 1.16
CA LYS A 17 -12.79 5.15 2.06
C LYS A 17 -11.76 5.66 3.09
N ALA A 18 -10.72 4.88 3.36
CA ALA A 18 -9.55 5.29 4.12
C ALA A 18 -8.28 5.21 3.25
N LYS A 19 -7.22 5.93 3.67
CA LYS A 19 -5.89 5.79 3.09
C LYS A 19 -5.26 4.46 3.51
N LEU A 20 -4.26 3.99 2.76
CA LEU A 20 -3.46 2.83 3.17
C LEU A 20 -2.50 3.23 4.29
N TYR A 21 -2.36 2.34 5.27
CA TYR A 21 -1.38 2.36 6.34
C TYR A 21 -1.10 0.91 6.76
N PRO A 22 0.06 0.61 7.36
CA PRO A 22 0.41 -0.76 7.75
C PRO A 22 -0.45 -1.15 8.96
N ILE A 23 -1.19 -2.26 8.84
CA ILE A 23 -1.95 -2.87 9.94
C ILE A 23 -1.18 -4.09 10.43
N VAL A 24 -0.72 -4.05 11.69
CA VAL A 24 -0.04 -5.18 12.32
C VAL A 24 -0.91 -5.76 13.42
N CYS A 25 -1.31 -7.01 13.22
CA CYS A 25 -2.00 -7.84 14.19
C CYS A 25 -0.94 -8.63 14.98
N LEU A 26 -0.41 -7.99 16.03
CA LEU A 26 0.66 -8.54 16.87
C LEU A 26 0.07 -9.36 18.03
N ASP A 27 0.53 -10.59 18.18
CA ASP A 27 0.28 -11.45 19.34
C ASP A 27 1.46 -11.42 20.32
N ALA A 28 1.24 -11.85 21.57
CA ALA A 28 2.35 -12.21 22.45
C ALA A 28 3.09 -13.43 21.87
N PRO A 29 4.40 -13.63 22.15
CA PRO A 29 5.14 -14.78 21.63
C PRO A 29 4.44 -16.12 21.89
N GLY A 30 4.19 -16.89 20.83
CA GLY A 30 3.43 -18.16 20.87
C GLY A 30 1.91 -17.99 20.90
N GLY A 31 1.41 -16.76 20.82
CA GLY A 31 -0.01 -16.44 20.71
C GLY A 31 -0.62 -16.98 19.41
N THR A 32 -1.92 -17.25 19.47
CA THR A 32 -2.64 -17.94 18.39
C THR A 32 -3.89 -17.21 17.94
N TYR A 33 -4.25 -16.09 18.57
CA TYR A 33 -5.50 -15.40 18.31
C TYR A 33 -5.54 -14.86 16.87
N TRP A 34 -4.54 -14.08 16.48
CA TRP A 34 -4.48 -13.50 15.14
C TRP A 34 -4.11 -14.54 14.08
N LYS A 35 -3.35 -15.58 14.46
CA LYS A 35 -3.07 -16.73 13.58
C LYS A 35 -4.35 -17.49 13.23
N ALA A 36 -5.20 -17.77 14.22
CA ALA A 36 -6.50 -18.40 14.00
C ALA A 36 -7.47 -17.48 13.22
N TRP A 37 -7.46 -16.18 13.50
CA TRP A 37 -8.21 -15.21 12.72
C TRP A 37 -7.77 -15.17 11.26
N LYS A 38 -6.46 -15.15 10.97
CA LYS A 38 -5.93 -15.20 9.60
C LYS A 38 -6.33 -16.48 8.89
N GLN A 39 -6.25 -17.63 9.57
CA GLN A 39 -6.73 -18.90 9.02
C GLN A 39 -8.22 -18.80 8.63
N PHE A 40 -9.06 -18.19 9.47
CA PHE A 40 -10.46 -17.95 9.13
C PHE A 40 -10.62 -17.05 7.90
N VAL A 41 -9.86 -15.95 7.82
CA VAL A 41 -9.86 -15.04 6.66
C VAL A 41 -9.50 -15.80 5.39
N GLU A 42 -8.46 -16.63 5.42
CA GLU A 42 -8.00 -17.42 4.27
C GLU A 42 -9.02 -18.52 3.87
N GLU A 43 -9.53 -19.27 4.84
CA GLU A 43 -10.40 -20.42 4.58
C GLU A 43 -11.85 -20.06 4.24
N HIS A 44 -12.36 -18.97 4.82
CA HIS A 44 -13.77 -18.60 4.71
C HIS A 44 -14.00 -17.33 3.91
N LEU A 45 -13.09 -16.37 3.92
CA LEU A 45 -13.26 -15.15 3.12
C LEU A 45 -12.60 -15.32 1.75
N LEU A 46 -11.30 -15.65 1.72
CA LEU A 46 -10.56 -15.76 0.47
C LEU A 46 -11.01 -16.96 -0.36
N ARG A 47 -11.05 -18.17 0.22
CA ARG A 47 -11.43 -19.39 -0.53
C ARG A 47 -12.85 -19.32 -1.10
N LEU A 48 -13.77 -18.59 -0.46
CA LEU A 48 -15.13 -18.38 -0.95
C LEU A 48 -15.26 -17.19 -1.91
N GLY A 49 -14.16 -16.50 -2.22
CA GLY A 49 -14.14 -15.36 -3.15
C GLY A 49 -14.78 -14.09 -2.62
N LEU A 50 -14.87 -13.95 -1.28
CA LEU A 50 -15.42 -12.75 -0.63
C LEU A 50 -14.40 -11.61 -0.54
N ILE A 51 -13.11 -11.94 -0.62
CA ILE A 51 -11.99 -11.01 -0.75
C ILE A 51 -11.06 -11.46 -1.87
N SER A 52 -10.21 -10.56 -2.35
CA SER A 52 -9.16 -10.87 -3.31
C SER A 52 -7.90 -11.39 -2.62
N GLU A 53 -7.04 -12.11 -3.33
CA GLU A 53 -5.74 -12.56 -2.80
C GLU A 53 -4.89 -11.38 -2.33
N SER A 54 -4.90 -10.28 -3.10
CA SER A 54 -4.17 -9.05 -2.76
C SER A 54 -4.66 -8.37 -1.46
N ASP A 55 -5.88 -8.67 -0.99
CA ASP A 55 -6.36 -8.12 0.28
C ASP A 55 -5.61 -8.71 1.49
N LEU A 56 -4.94 -9.86 1.33
CA LEU A 56 -4.05 -10.42 2.36
C LEU A 56 -2.81 -9.54 2.59
N SER A 57 -2.42 -8.69 1.63
CA SER A 57 -1.32 -7.74 1.82
C SER A 57 -1.70 -6.55 2.70
N LEU A 58 -2.99 -6.33 2.99
CA LEU A 58 -3.47 -5.19 3.78
C LEU A 58 -3.12 -5.29 5.28
N PHE A 59 -2.73 -6.48 5.76
CA PHE A 59 -2.37 -6.71 7.15
C PHE A 59 -1.20 -7.68 7.28
N LYS A 60 -0.47 -7.55 8.38
CA LYS A 60 0.56 -8.49 8.83
C LYS A 60 0.11 -9.14 10.13
N VAL A 61 0.20 -10.46 10.21
CA VAL A 61 0.05 -11.21 11.49
C VAL A 61 1.43 -11.68 11.91
N THR A 62 1.82 -11.38 13.14
CA THR A 62 3.09 -11.83 13.71
C THR A 62 2.98 -11.91 15.23
N ASP A 63 3.89 -12.63 15.87
CA ASP A 63 4.13 -12.63 17.31
C ASP A 63 5.56 -12.17 17.67
N ASP A 64 6.25 -11.58 16.68
CA ASP A 64 7.56 -10.97 16.81
C ASP A 64 7.45 -9.44 16.73
N VAL A 65 8.05 -8.76 17.70
CA VAL A 65 8.08 -7.30 17.78
C VAL A 65 8.97 -6.71 16.68
N GLU A 66 10.07 -7.36 16.32
CA GLU A 66 10.98 -6.87 15.29
C GLU A 66 10.28 -6.91 13.93
N GLU A 67 9.57 -8.00 13.60
CA GLU A 67 8.77 -8.06 12.36
C GLU A 67 7.68 -6.99 12.31
N ALA A 68 7.08 -6.64 13.46
CA ALA A 68 6.08 -5.58 13.53
C ALA A 68 6.70 -4.20 13.27
N ILE A 69 7.91 -3.94 13.82
CA ILE A 69 8.67 -2.71 13.57
C ILE A 69 9.08 -2.64 12.10
N ASP A 70 9.57 -3.73 11.53
CA ASP A 70 10.00 -3.80 10.13
C ASP A 70 8.83 -3.56 9.16
N GLU A 71 7.65 -4.11 9.42
CA GLU A 71 6.45 -3.85 8.61
C GLU A 71 6.09 -2.35 8.63
N ILE A 72 6.12 -1.71 9.81
CA ILE A 72 5.76 -0.29 9.93
C ILE A 72 6.82 0.60 9.30
N THR A 73 8.09 0.37 9.60
CA THR A 73 9.20 1.22 9.11
C THR A 73 9.46 1.00 7.63
N GLY A 74 9.37 -0.25 7.15
CA GLY A 74 9.46 -0.62 5.74
C GLY A 74 8.36 0.01 4.90
N PHE A 75 7.12 0.08 5.41
CA PHE A 75 6.02 0.76 4.71
C PHE A 75 6.30 2.24 4.41
N TYR A 76 7.10 2.90 5.23
CA TYR A 76 7.46 4.33 5.08
C TYR A 76 8.92 4.54 4.65
N ALA A 77 9.64 3.50 4.21
CA ALA A 77 11.06 3.60 3.87
C ALA A 77 11.32 4.59 2.72
N ASN A 78 10.47 4.55 1.68
CA ASN A 78 10.49 5.52 0.59
C ASN A 78 9.12 6.14 0.32
N PHE A 79 8.03 5.42 0.56
CA PHE A 79 6.67 5.93 0.47
C PHE A 79 6.41 6.97 1.58
N HIS A 80 5.91 8.13 1.19
CA HIS A 80 5.47 9.15 2.15
C HIS A 80 3.95 9.22 2.27
N SER A 81 3.26 9.41 1.14
CA SER A 81 1.81 9.52 1.09
C SER A 81 1.29 9.38 -0.33
N TYR A 82 -0.03 9.29 -0.49
CA TYR A 82 -0.65 9.47 -1.80
C TYR A 82 -1.93 10.28 -1.70
N ARG A 83 -2.36 10.81 -2.84
CA ARG A 83 -3.68 11.41 -3.02
C ARG A 83 -4.17 11.24 -4.46
N TYR A 84 -5.47 11.44 -4.64
CA TYR A 84 -6.04 11.57 -5.98
C TYR A 84 -6.12 13.04 -6.39
N VAL A 85 -5.66 13.33 -7.61
CA VAL A 85 -5.78 14.63 -8.29
C VAL A 85 -6.53 14.40 -9.59
N GLY A 86 -7.82 14.72 -9.61
CA GLY A 86 -8.70 14.29 -10.69
C GLY A 86 -8.74 12.76 -10.80
N ASP A 87 -8.45 12.21 -11.98
CA ASP A 87 -8.38 10.76 -12.20
C ASP A 87 -6.99 10.14 -11.98
N ARG A 88 -6.00 10.95 -11.58
CA ARG A 88 -4.63 10.50 -11.31
C ARG A 88 -4.46 10.16 -9.83
N LEU A 89 -3.84 9.03 -9.56
CA LEU A 89 -3.19 8.73 -8.29
C LEU A 89 -1.80 9.36 -8.32
N VAL A 90 -1.49 10.15 -7.31
CA VAL A 90 -0.19 10.78 -7.10
C VAL A 90 0.37 10.23 -5.80
N VAL A 91 1.42 9.45 -5.90
CA VAL A 91 2.19 8.90 -4.78
C VAL A 91 3.42 9.76 -4.59
N ARG A 92 3.69 10.20 -3.37
CA ARG A 92 4.86 10.98 -2.99
C ARG A 92 5.90 10.06 -2.38
N LEU A 93 7.14 10.21 -2.82
CA LEU A 93 8.28 9.43 -2.33
C LEU A 93 9.27 10.34 -1.60
N GLN A 94 10.08 9.76 -0.73
CA GLN A 94 11.22 10.44 -0.10
C GLN A 94 12.36 10.63 -1.12
N THR A 95 12.61 9.61 -1.93
CA THR A 95 13.69 9.55 -2.92
C THR A 95 13.15 9.04 -4.26
N ALA A 96 13.70 9.58 -5.35
CA ALA A 96 13.34 9.21 -6.71
C ALA A 96 13.82 7.77 -7.02
N LEU A 97 13.05 7.04 -7.82
CA LEU A 97 13.38 5.69 -8.25
C LEU A 97 14.30 5.71 -9.47
N SER A 98 15.15 4.69 -9.61
CA SER A 98 15.93 4.48 -10.84
C SER A 98 14.99 4.21 -12.03
N GLU A 99 15.46 4.49 -13.25
CA GLU A 99 14.70 4.20 -14.47
C GLU A 99 14.38 2.69 -14.59
N VAL A 100 15.33 1.84 -14.20
CA VAL A 100 15.17 0.37 -14.20
C VAL A 100 14.06 -0.07 -13.24
N ALA A 101 14.01 0.51 -12.04
CA ALA A 101 12.95 0.25 -11.08
C ALA A 101 11.57 0.72 -11.61
N LEU A 102 11.50 1.89 -12.24
CA LEU A 102 10.26 2.41 -12.82
C LEU A 102 9.73 1.52 -13.96
N GLU A 103 10.62 0.99 -14.82
CA GLU A 103 10.25 0.03 -15.86
C GLU A 103 9.71 -1.28 -15.27
N ASP A 104 10.32 -1.78 -14.19
CA ASP A 104 9.85 -2.98 -13.50
C ASP A 104 8.45 -2.81 -12.91
N LEU A 105 8.22 -1.68 -12.25
CA LEU A 105 6.91 -1.33 -11.71
C LEU A 105 5.84 -1.26 -12.80
N ASN A 106 6.16 -0.68 -13.96
CA ASN A 106 5.24 -0.64 -15.10
C ASN A 106 4.86 -2.04 -15.59
N ARG A 107 5.79 -3.00 -15.62
CA ARG A 107 5.50 -4.37 -16.01
C ARG A 107 4.64 -5.09 -14.98
N ARG A 108 5.01 -5.04 -13.70
CA ARG A 108 4.36 -5.79 -12.61
C ARG A 108 2.97 -5.28 -12.29
N PHE A 109 2.77 -3.96 -12.33
CA PHE A 109 1.55 -3.31 -11.86
C PHE A 109 0.68 -2.73 -12.98
N ALA A 110 0.85 -3.20 -14.22
CA ALA A 110 0.01 -2.81 -15.36
C ALA A 110 -1.50 -3.04 -15.09
N VAL A 111 -1.84 -4.06 -14.29
CA VAL A 111 -3.23 -4.44 -13.98
C VAL A 111 -4.01 -3.37 -13.21
N MET A 112 -3.33 -2.54 -12.41
CA MET A 112 -3.96 -1.47 -11.62
C MET A 112 -4.06 -0.15 -12.40
N VAL A 113 -3.37 -0.03 -13.55
CA VAL A 113 -3.41 1.15 -14.43
C VAL A 113 -4.68 1.11 -15.29
N LYS A 114 -5.45 2.19 -15.26
CA LYS A 114 -6.66 2.41 -16.07
C LYS A 114 -6.30 2.72 -17.52
N SER A 115 -5.27 3.55 -17.73
CA SER A 115 -4.79 3.97 -19.05
C SER A 115 -3.44 4.66 -18.93
N GLY A 116 -2.61 4.55 -19.97
CA GLY A 116 -1.26 5.09 -19.96
C GLY A 116 -0.30 4.18 -19.18
N GLU A 117 0.66 4.79 -18.51
CA GLU A 117 1.75 4.11 -17.80
C GLU A 117 2.00 4.80 -16.45
N ILE A 118 2.79 4.15 -15.60
CA ILE A 118 3.29 4.69 -14.33
C ILE A 118 4.47 5.61 -14.66
N LYS A 119 4.43 6.87 -14.22
CA LYS A 119 5.46 7.88 -14.50
C LYS A 119 6.06 8.44 -13.23
N GLN A 120 7.36 8.68 -13.23
CA GLN A 120 8.02 9.53 -12.24
C GLN A 120 7.95 11.00 -12.67
N GLY A 121 7.78 11.90 -11.72
CA GLY A 121 7.70 13.34 -11.97
C GLY A 121 7.77 14.19 -10.70
N SER A 122 7.35 15.45 -10.81
CA SER A 122 7.32 16.43 -9.73
C SER A 122 5.89 16.80 -9.30
N ALA A 123 5.77 17.74 -8.36
CA ALA A 123 4.49 18.27 -7.90
C ALA A 123 3.58 18.71 -9.07
N LEU A 124 2.32 18.31 -9.01
CA LEU A 124 1.32 18.82 -9.92
C LEU A 124 0.89 20.24 -9.51
N LYS A 125 0.42 21.05 -10.48
CA LYS A 125 -0.06 22.42 -10.22
C LYS A 125 -1.21 22.45 -9.20
N GLU A 126 -2.02 21.40 -9.19
CA GLU A 126 -3.14 21.21 -8.29
C GLU A 126 -2.72 20.92 -6.84
N GLU A 127 -1.44 20.66 -6.56
CA GLU A 127 -0.87 20.45 -5.23
C GLU A 127 -0.30 21.73 -4.60
N HIS A 128 -0.54 22.91 -5.19
CA HIS A 128 0.00 24.20 -4.72
C HIS A 128 -0.35 24.58 -3.27
N ASN A 129 -1.33 23.89 -2.66
CA ASN A 129 -1.77 24.11 -1.28
C ASN A 129 -0.96 23.33 -0.23
N GLU A 130 0.02 22.52 -0.64
CA GLU A 130 0.96 21.79 0.23
C GLU A 130 2.41 22.13 -0.18
N PRO A 131 2.84 23.41 -0.05
CA PRO A 131 4.16 23.86 -0.48
C PRO A 131 5.31 23.13 0.23
N GLU A 132 5.10 22.67 1.46
CA GLU A 132 6.08 21.89 2.22
C GLU A 132 6.39 20.52 1.59
N LEU A 133 5.56 20.06 0.67
CA LEU A 133 5.74 18.79 -0.04
C LEU A 133 6.16 18.99 -1.51
N SER A 134 6.41 20.23 -1.97
CA SER A 134 6.63 20.52 -3.40
C SER A 134 7.84 19.80 -4.00
N ASP A 135 8.85 19.52 -3.18
CA ASP A 135 10.16 19.04 -3.66
C ASP A 135 10.25 17.51 -3.71
N MET A 136 9.26 16.80 -3.14
CA MET A 136 9.25 15.34 -3.10
C MET A 136 9.10 14.71 -4.49
N PRO A 137 9.79 13.63 -4.84
CA PRO A 137 9.51 12.89 -6.08
C PRO A 137 8.08 12.32 -6.09
N ARG A 138 7.46 12.27 -7.29
CA ARG A 138 6.11 11.71 -7.48
C ARG A 138 6.14 10.48 -8.37
N ILE A 139 5.34 9.49 -8.02
CA ILE A 139 4.86 8.47 -8.95
C ILE A 139 3.40 8.78 -9.31
N ILE A 140 3.12 8.90 -10.60
CA ILE A 140 1.85 9.37 -11.14
C ILE A 140 1.31 8.31 -12.10
N LEU A 141 0.07 7.90 -11.87
CA LEU A 141 -0.63 6.94 -12.71
C LEU A 141 -2.13 7.20 -12.69
N ARG A 142 -2.86 6.77 -13.71
CA ARG A 142 -4.33 6.73 -13.66
C ARG A 142 -4.76 5.41 -13.06
N HIS A 143 -4.99 5.37 -11.76
CA HIS A 143 -5.41 4.16 -11.05
C HIS A 143 -6.89 3.83 -11.31
N ARG A 144 -7.24 2.54 -11.34
CA ARG A 144 -8.62 2.07 -11.54
C ARG A 144 -9.57 2.39 -10.37
N ARG A 145 -9.05 2.84 -9.23
CA ARG A 145 -9.80 3.13 -7.98
C ARG A 145 -10.58 1.93 -7.43
N ARG A 146 -9.98 0.76 -7.56
CA ARG A 146 -10.40 -0.52 -6.98
C ARG A 146 -9.14 -1.35 -6.72
N ASP A 147 -9.30 -2.55 -6.17
CA ASP A 147 -8.19 -3.48 -5.96
C ASP A 147 -7.08 -2.85 -5.09
N PHE A 148 -7.48 -2.29 -3.93
CA PHE A 148 -6.56 -1.57 -3.04
C PHE A 148 -5.51 -2.48 -2.39
N GLY A 149 -5.72 -3.80 -2.37
CA GLY A 149 -4.67 -4.79 -2.08
C GLY A 149 -3.51 -4.72 -3.07
N VAL A 150 -3.79 -4.63 -4.38
CA VAL A 150 -2.74 -4.44 -5.40
C VAL A 150 -2.04 -3.09 -5.23
N LEU A 151 -2.76 -2.04 -4.83
CA LEU A 151 -2.13 -0.76 -4.50
C LEU A 151 -1.21 -0.87 -3.27
N ARG A 152 -1.57 -1.69 -2.27
CA ARG A 152 -0.73 -1.99 -1.11
C ARG A 152 0.54 -2.75 -1.52
N GLU A 153 0.44 -3.75 -2.40
CA GLU A 153 1.59 -4.44 -2.99
C GLU A 153 2.49 -3.49 -3.79
N PHE A 154 1.89 -2.56 -4.54
CA PHE A 154 2.61 -1.52 -5.26
C PHE A 154 3.41 -0.62 -4.30
N ILE A 155 2.83 -0.23 -3.17
CA ILE A 155 3.56 0.54 -2.14
C ILE A 155 4.74 -0.25 -1.56
N ASN A 156 4.60 -1.56 -1.31
CA ASN A 156 5.76 -2.38 -0.91
C ASN A 156 6.87 -2.33 -1.97
N ALA A 157 6.51 -2.52 -3.24
CA ALA A 157 7.48 -2.48 -4.32
C ALA A 157 8.16 -1.10 -4.47
N LEU A 158 7.47 -0.01 -4.16
CA LEU A 158 8.07 1.34 -4.13
C LEU A 158 9.11 1.50 -3.00
N ASN A 159 8.89 0.86 -1.86
CA ASN A 159 9.80 0.90 -0.72
C ASN A 159 11.05 0.02 -0.91
N GLU A 160 10.91 -1.06 -1.68
CA GLU A 160 12.00 -1.99 -1.99
C GLU A 160 12.77 -1.63 -3.28
N ALA A 161 12.23 -0.72 -4.08
CA ALA A 161 12.79 -0.32 -5.37
C ALA A 161 14.15 0.37 -5.23
N GLU A 162 15.01 0.14 -6.23
CA GLU A 162 16.25 0.88 -6.39
C GLU A 162 15.96 2.38 -6.59
N VAL A 163 16.67 3.22 -5.84
CA VAL A 163 16.57 4.68 -5.89
C VAL A 163 17.70 5.29 -6.70
N GLU A 164 17.50 6.49 -7.23
CA GLU A 164 18.57 7.28 -7.85
C GLU A 164 19.69 7.56 -6.83
N SER A 165 20.94 7.45 -7.29
CA SER A 165 22.14 7.69 -6.48
C SER A 165 22.46 9.17 -6.31
#